data_AF-A0A351CVV6-F1
#
_entry.id   AF-A0A351CVV6-F1
#
_cell.length_a   1.000
_cell.length_b   1.000
_cell.length_c   1.000
_cell.angle_alpha   90.00
_cell.angle_beta   90.00
_cell.angle_gamma   90.00
#
_symmetry.space_group_name_H-M   'P 1'
#
loop_
_entity.id
_entity.type
_entity.pdbx_description
1 polymer ?
#
loop_
_entity_poly.entity_id
_entity_poly.type
_entity_poly.pdbx_seq_one_letter_code
_entity_poly.pdbx_strand_id
1 'polypeptide(L)'
;MTKALQIFDDQYLERCRKLSPDDIVKFLDEFRQLHGTNASIQLTSKSKLISIKIPEDLLAAFKTKAQLHGLKYQTQIKVLMTEWLKNEI
;
A
#
# COMPACT_ATOMS: atom_id res chain seq x y z
N MET A 1 24.07 -5.36 0.47
CA MET A 1 23.53 -4.63 -0.70
C MET A 1 23.93 -3.17 -0.54
N THR A 2 24.83 -2.68 -1.39
CA THR A 2 25.23 -1.26 -1.39
C THR A 2 24.04 -0.48 -1.94
N LYS A 3 23.41 0.39 -1.12
CA LYS A 3 22.39 1.31 -1.62
C LYS A 3 23.06 2.18 -2.69
N ALA A 4 22.49 2.25 -3.88
CA ALA A 4 22.93 3.19 -4.89
C ALA A 4 22.78 4.60 -4.31
N LEU A 5 23.89 5.25 -3.99
CA LEU A 5 23.89 6.61 -3.50
C LEU A 5 23.69 7.52 -4.71
N GLN A 6 22.57 8.24 -4.75
CA GLN A 6 22.36 9.27 -5.76
C GLN A 6 23.27 10.45 -5.42
N ILE A 7 24.24 10.72 -6.30
CA ILE A 7 25.15 11.86 -6.17
C ILE A 7 24.64 12.96 -7.09
N PHE A 8 24.48 14.16 -6.55
CA PHE A 8 24.10 15.35 -7.31
C PHE A 8 25.32 16.25 -7.47
N ASP A 9 25.47 16.86 -8.64
CA ASP A 9 26.53 17.85 -8.89
C ASP A 9 26.15 19.24 -8.33
N ASP A 10 27.17 20.08 -8.13
CA ASP A 10 26.99 21.41 -7.55
C ASP A 10 26.14 22.33 -8.43
N GLN A 11 26.20 22.14 -9.76
CA GLN A 11 25.40 22.93 -10.70
C GLN A 11 23.91 22.63 -10.58
N TYR A 12 23.56 21.37 -10.30
CA TYR A 12 22.20 20.92 -10.01
C TYR A 12 21.69 21.52 -8.71
N LEU A 13 22.50 21.51 -7.65
CA LEU A 13 22.12 22.08 -6.36
C LEU A 13 21.90 23.60 -6.46
N GLU A 14 22.72 24.32 -7.21
CA GLU A 14 22.54 25.75 -7.48
C GLU A 14 21.26 26.06 -8.26
N ARG A 15 20.86 25.19 -9.19
CA ARG A 15 19.56 25.31 -9.87
C ARG A 15 18.39 25.11 -8.89
N CYS A 16 18.47 24.12 -8.01
CA CYS A 16 17.44 23.88 -6.99
C CYS A 16 17.25 25.06 -6.04
N ARG A 17 18.33 25.78 -5.69
CA ARG A 17 18.28 26.98 -4.84
C ARG A 17 17.56 28.17 -5.47
N LYS A 18 17.42 28.17 -6.81
CA LYS A 18 16.79 29.26 -7.58
C LYS A 18 15.35 28.95 -8.01
N LEU A 19 14.80 27.81 -7.58
CA LEU A 19 13.41 27.45 -7.89
C LEU A 19 12.45 28.46 -7.28
N SER A 20 11.47 28.89 -8.07
CA SER A 20 10.40 29.73 -7.56
C SER A 20 9.42 28.91 -6.71
N PRO A 21 8.63 29.55 -5.83
CA PRO A 21 7.55 28.88 -5.11
C PRO A 21 6.57 28.14 -6.05
N ASP A 22 6.29 28.71 -7.22
CA ASP A 22 5.39 28.10 -8.22
C ASP A 22 6.00 26.82 -8.81
N ASP A 23 7.30 26.80 -9.06
CA ASP A 23 8.00 25.60 -9.54
C ASP A 23 8.00 24.48 -8.48
N ILE A 24 8.13 24.84 -7.20
CA ILE A 24 8.06 23.89 -6.08
C ILE A 24 6.66 23.30 -5.98
N VAL A 25 5.62 24.13 -6.04
CA VAL A 25 4.22 23.67 -5.99
C VAL A 25 3.92 22.76 -7.18
N LYS A 26 4.34 23.15 -8.38
CA LYS A 26 4.19 22.33 -9.59
C LYS A 26 4.91 20.99 -9.45
N PHE A 27 6.16 20.97 -8.97
CA PHE A 27 6.88 19.73 -8.71
C PHE A 27 6.17 18.84 -7.70
N LEU A 28 5.66 19.40 -6.59
CA LEU A 28 4.95 18.62 -5.58
C LEU A 28 3.65 18.03 -6.10
N ASP A 29 2.92 18.79 -6.94
CA ASP A 29 1.69 18.29 -7.55
C ASP A 29 1.97 17.23 -8.61
N GLU A 30 2.97 17.43 -9.47
CA GLU A 30 3.43 16.43 -10.44
C GLU A 30 3.97 15.16 -9.75
N PHE A 31 4.74 15.31 -8.69
CA PHE A 31 5.23 14.19 -7.86
C PHE A 31 4.05 13.45 -7.22
N ARG A 32 3.09 14.18 -6.65
CA ARG A 32 1.87 13.59 -6.12
C ARG A 32 1.06 12.90 -7.20
N GLN A 33 0.97 13.40 -8.43
CA GLN A 33 0.25 12.74 -9.51
C GLN A 33 0.97 11.49 -10.01
N LEU A 34 2.30 11.56 -10.13
CA LEU A 34 3.17 10.44 -10.48
C LEU A 34 3.09 9.30 -9.45
N HIS A 35 3.01 9.65 -8.16
CA HIS A 35 2.88 8.69 -7.08
C HIS A 35 1.43 8.37 -6.71
N GLY A 36 0.48 9.23 -7.07
CA GLY A 36 -0.93 9.17 -6.70
C GLY A 36 -1.79 8.38 -7.69
N THR A 37 -1.45 8.42 -8.98
CA THR A 37 -2.04 7.48 -9.97
C THR A 37 -1.46 6.07 -9.84
N ASN A 38 -0.28 5.95 -9.21
CA ASN A 38 0.30 4.70 -8.72
C ASN A 38 -0.09 4.38 -7.24
N ALA A 39 -1.06 5.11 -6.67
CA ALA A 39 -1.58 4.87 -5.32
C ALA A 39 -2.91 4.07 -5.31
N SER A 40 -3.22 3.34 -6.37
CA SER A 40 -3.56 1.93 -6.12
C SER A 40 -2.26 1.32 -5.60
N ILE A 41 -2.12 1.00 -4.31
CA ILE A 41 -2.59 -0.29 -3.81
C ILE A 41 -2.36 -1.41 -4.85
N GLN A 42 -1.19 -1.39 -5.50
CA GLN A 42 -0.56 -2.54 -6.12
C GLN A 42 0.74 -2.76 -5.36
N LEU A 43 0.64 -3.60 -4.33
CA LEU A 43 1.10 -4.99 -4.43
C LEU A 43 2.62 -5.05 -4.31
N THR A 44 3.18 -4.73 -3.14
CA THR A 44 3.95 -5.70 -2.33
C THR A 44 4.19 -5.20 -0.89
N SER A 45 3.16 -4.71 -0.20
CA SER A 45 3.23 -4.74 1.26
C SER A 45 3.48 -6.20 1.64
N LYS A 46 4.70 -6.51 2.10
CA LYS A 46 5.08 -7.89 2.45
C LYS A 46 4.00 -8.44 3.36
N SER A 47 3.38 -9.56 2.97
CA SER A 47 2.39 -10.20 3.83
C SER A 47 3.10 -10.68 5.08
N LYS A 48 2.67 -10.19 6.24
CA LYS A 48 3.13 -10.69 7.53
C LYS A 48 2.19 -11.80 7.98
N LEU A 49 2.74 -12.96 8.33
CA LEU A 49 1.95 -14.02 8.94
C LEU A 49 1.49 -13.55 10.31
N ILE A 50 0.20 -13.72 10.58
CA ILE A 50 -0.39 -13.48 11.89
C ILE A 50 -0.81 -14.81 12.48
N SER A 51 -0.62 -14.95 13.79
CA SER A 51 -1.19 -16.06 14.56
C SER A 51 -2.38 -15.51 15.34
N ILE A 52 -3.53 -16.15 15.20
CA ILE A 52 -4.78 -15.80 15.88
C ILE A 52 -5.44 -17.10 16.36
N LYS A 53 -5.92 -17.10 17.61
CA LYS A 53 -6.73 -18.20 18.13
C LYS A 53 -8.20 -17.99 17.72
N ILE A 54 -8.81 -19.01 17.13
CA ILE A 54 -10.19 -19.00 16.65
C ILE A 54 -10.81 -20.34 17.07
N PRO A 55 -12.07 -20.37 17.55
CA PRO A 55 -12.80 -21.63 17.77
C PRO A 55 -12.78 -22.53 16.53
N GLU A 56 -12.56 -23.83 16.73
CA GLU A 56 -12.36 -24.79 15.64
C GLU A 56 -13.60 -24.96 14.77
N ASP A 57 -14.77 -25.02 15.39
CA ASP A 57 -16.08 -25.09 14.77
C ASP A 57 -16.35 -23.86 13.88
N LEU A 58 -16.05 -22.67 14.38
CA LEU A 58 -16.17 -21.43 13.65
C LEU A 58 -15.24 -21.40 12.43
N LEU A 59 -13.98 -21.79 12.60
CA LEU A 59 -13.01 -21.83 11.51
C LEU A 59 -13.40 -22.86 10.44
N ALA A 60 -13.91 -24.03 10.86
CA ALA A 60 -14.39 -25.06 9.96
C ALA A 60 -15.59 -24.56 9.13
N ALA A 61 -16.61 -24.01 9.80
CA ALA A 61 -17.79 -23.47 9.13
C ALA A 61 -17.41 -22.33 8.15
N PHE A 62 -16.51 -21.44 8.55
CA PHE A 62 -16.03 -20.34 7.71
C PHE A 62 -15.29 -20.84 6.46
N LYS A 63 -14.41 -21.85 6.60
CA LYS A 63 -13.71 -22.48 5.47
C LYS A 63 -14.69 -23.12 4.49
N THR A 64 -15.66 -23.89 5.00
CA THR A 64 -16.69 -24.53 4.18
C THR A 64 -17.49 -23.48 3.41
N LYS A 65 -17.92 -22.40 4.07
CA LYS A 65 -18.65 -21.32 3.41
C LYS A 65 -17.82 -20.67 2.30
N ALA A 66 -16.56 -20.33 2.58
CA ALA A 66 -15.67 -19.75 1.57
C ALA A 66 -15.50 -20.67 0.35
N GLN A 67 -15.35 -21.98 0.58
CA GLN A 67 -15.24 -22.98 -0.48
C GLN A 67 -16.51 -23.07 -1.33
N LEU A 68 -17.70 -23.03 -0.72
CA LEU A 68 -18.98 -22.99 -1.46
C LEU A 68 -19.10 -21.78 -2.39
N HIS A 69 -18.45 -20.67 -2.02
CA HIS A 69 -18.35 -19.47 -2.86
C HIS A 69 -17.15 -19.47 -3.83
N GLY A 70 -16.39 -20.57 -3.91
CA GLY A 70 -15.24 -20.70 -4.80
C GLY A 70 -14.00 -19.89 -4.39
N LEU A 71 -13.90 -19.51 -3.11
CA LEU A 71 -12.84 -18.64 -2.59
C LEU A 71 -11.98 -19.34 -1.54
N LYS A 72 -10.69 -18.97 -1.46
CA LYS A 72 -9.86 -19.32 -0.31
C LYS A 72 -10.33 -18.54 0.92
N TYR A 73 -10.46 -19.21 2.06
CA TYR A 73 -10.94 -18.54 3.29
C TYR A 73 -10.05 -17.35 3.70
N GLN A 74 -8.73 -17.39 3.44
CA GLN A 74 -7.85 -16.25 3.71
C GLN A 74 -8.19 -15.02 2.87
N THR A 75 -8.72 -15.20 1.66
CA THR A 75 -9.20 -14.09 0.82
C THR A 75 -10.39 -13.43 1.49
N GLN A 76 -11.34 -14.21 2.02
CA GLN A 76 -12.49 -13.67 2.73
C GLN A 76 -12.08 -12.93 4.01
N ILE A 77 -11.09 -13.41 4.75
CA ILE A 77 -10.54 -12.69 5.92
C ILE A 77 -10.02 -11.32 5.50
N LYS A 78 -9.27 -11.22 4.39
CA LYS A 78 -8.74 -9.94 3.89
C LYS A 78 -9.85 -8.99 3.46
N VAL A 79 -10.91 -9.51 2.84
CA VAL A 79 -12.10 -8.71 2.47
C VAL A 79 -12.74 -8.13 3.72
N LEU A 80 -13.05 -8.96 4.71
CA LEU A 80 -13.66 -8.52 5.98
C LEU A 80 -12.80 -7.47 6.70
N MET A 81 -11.47 -7.68 6.76
CA MET A 81 -10.56 -6.68 7.35
C MET A 81 -10.57 -5.35 6.59
N THR A 82 -10.65 -5.40 5.26
CA THR A 82 -10.66 -4.21 4.42
C THR A 82 -11.97 -3.46 4.54
N GLU A 83 -13.10 -4.17 4.49
CA GLU A 83 -14.43 -3.60 4.65
C GLU A 83 -14.60 -2.97 6.03
N TRP A 84 -14.12 -3.64 7.08
CA TRP A 84 -14.14 -3.11 8.45
C TRP A 84 -13.42 -1.76 8.57
N LEU A 85 -12.29 -1.56 7.89
CA LEU A 85 -11.55 -0.30 7.93
C LEU A 85 -12.16 0.79 7.04
N LYS A 86 -12.87 0.41 5.97
CA LYS A 86 -13.49 1.36 5.03
C LYS A 86 -14.84 1.86 5.52
N ASN A 87 -15.57 1.03 6.25
CA ASN A 87 -16.83 1.41 6.87
C ASN A 87 -16.52 2.07 8.21
N GLU A 88 -16.11 3.34 8.17
CA GLU A 88 -16.03 4.19 9.36
C GLU A 88 -17.40 4.22 10.05
N ILE A 89 -17.41 3.95 11.37
CA ILE A 89 -18.56 4.16 12.25
C ILE A 89 -18.57 5.61 12.70
#